data_AF-A0A8T7JR39-F1
#
_entry.id   AF-A0A8T7JR39-F1
#
_cell.length_a   1.000
_cell.length_b   1.000
_cell.length_c   1.000
_cell.angle_alpha   90.00
_cell.angle_beta   90.00
_cell.angle_gamma   90.00
#
_symmetry.space_group_name_H-M   'P 1'
#
loop_
_entity.id
_entity.type
_entity.pdbx_description
1 polymer ?
#
loop_
_entity_poly.entity_id
_entity_poly.type
_entity_poly.pdbx_seq_one_letter_code
_entity_poly.pdbx_strand_id
1 'polypeptide(L)' 'MVHALSEIHRTRKPNETVLDLRPLEDSWSVESVSWAGWQVSGRLSDLPQGVADDAAANQAMREAEAHGRG' A
#
# COMPACT_ATOMS: atom_id res chain seq x y z
N MET A 1 -9.71 -0.62 -1.57
CA MET A 1 -8.83 -0.78 -0.37
C MET A 1 -9.52 -0.93 0.98
N VAL A 2 -10.56 -0.15 1.38
CA VAL A 2 -11.23 -0.34 2.71
C VAL A 2 -11.80 -1.76 2.86
N HIS A 3 -12.22 -2.38 1.76
CA HIS A 3 -12.74 -3.74 1.73
C HIS A 3 -11.65 -4.81 2.03
N ALA A 4 -10.43 -4.65 1.51
CA ALA A 4 -9.36 -5.63 1.71
C ALA A 4 -8.88 -5.72 3.16
N LEU A 5 -8.71 -4.58 3.84
CA LEU A 5 -8.36 -4.57 5.26
C LEU A 5 -9.48 -5.18 6.12
N SER A 6 -10.73 -4.88 5.78
CA SER A 6 -11.90 -5.43 6.47
C SER A 6 -11.97 -6.96 6.33
N GLU A 7 -11.68 -7.50 5.14
CA GLU A 7 -11.61 -8.95 4.91
C GLU A 7 -10.45 -9.60 5.66
N ILE A 8 -9.26 -8.97 5.70
CA ILE A 8 -8.12 -9.46 6.52
C ILE A 8 -8.51 -9.52 8.00
N HIS A 9 -9.22 -8.52 8.52
CA HIS A 9 -9.74 -8.57 9.88
C HIS A 9 -10.78 -9.68 10.09
N ARG A 10 -11.61 -9.95 9.07
CA ARG A 10 -12.65 -10.97 9.11
C ARG A 10 -12.10 -12.40 9.10
N THR A 11 -11.03 -12.67 8.35
CA THR A 11 -10.54 -14.03 8.10
C THR A 11 -9.38 -14.46 9.00
N ARG A 12 -8.84 -13.57 9.83
CA ARG A 12 -7.66 -13.90 10.65
C ARG A 12 -7.98 -14.80 11.83
N LYS A 13 -6.96 -15.56 12.25
CA LYS A 13 -7.07 -16.44 13.41
C LYS A 13 -7.12 -15.61 14.69
N PRO A 14 -7.78 -16.10 15.75
CA PRO A 14 -7.71 -15.49 17.06
C PRO A 14 -6.25 -15.29 17.50
N ASN A 15 -5.95 -14.12 18.07
CA ASN A 15 -4.61 -13.70 18.55
C ASN A 15 -3.55 -13.43 17.47
N GLU A 16 -3.92 -13.37 16.20
CA GLU A 16 -3.01 -12.91 15.15
C GLU A 16 -2.89 -11.38 15.18
N THR A 17 -1.70 -10.83 14.87
CA THR A 17 -1.44 -9.39 14.78
C THR A 17 -1.34 -8.95 13.32
N VAL A 18 -1.98 -7.84 12.94
CA VAL A 18 -1.80 -7.23 11.62
C VAL A 18 -0.93 -6.02 11.83
N LEU A 19 0.11 -5.97 11.01
CA LEU A 19 0.95 -4.81 10.85
C LEU A 19 0.40 -4.05 9.64
N ASP A 20 -0.28 -2.95 9.91
CA ASP A 20 -0.70 -2.02 8.86
C ASP A 20 0.47 -1.07 8.57
N LEU A 21 1.15 -1.30 7.44
CA LEU A 21 2.32 -0.52 7.05
C LEU A 21 1.98 0.76 6.28
N ARG A 22 0.72 0.94 5.85
CA ARG A 22 0.32 2.10 5.05
C ARG A 22 0.63 3.45 5.72
N PRO A 23 0.39 3.64 7.04
CA PRO A 23 0.78 4.87 7.71
C PRO A 23 2.30 5.10 7.72
N LEU A 24 3.10 4.04 7.69
CA LEU A 24 4.55 4.14 7.58
C LEU A 24 4.95 4.50 6.16
N GLU A 25 4.38 3.85 5.15
CA GLU A 25 4.60 4.14 3.73
C GLU A 25 4.31 5.60 3.38
N ASP A 26 3.22 6.18 3.91
CA ASP A 26 2.86 7.60 3.73
C ASP A 26 3.94 8.58 4.20
N SER A 27 4.78 8.15 5.14
CA SER A 27 5.82 8.97 5.79
C SER A 27 7.25 8.48 5.50
N TRP A 28 7.42 7.40 4.74
CA TRP A 28 8.70 6.76 4.56
C TRP A 28 9.62 7.59 3.66
N SER A 29 10.74 8.05 4.22
CA SER A 29 11.81 8.72 3.48
C SER A 29 12.51 7.77 2.52
N VAL A 30 12.67 8.19 1.27
CA VAL A 30 13.58 7.56 0.32
C VAL A 30 14.95 8.20 0.49
N GLU A 31 15.97 7.38 0.67
CA GLU A 31 17.31 7.81 1.02
C GLU A 31 18.32 7.36 -0.02
N SER A 32 19.24 8.25 -0.38
CA SER A 32 20.39 7.95 -1.22
C SER A 32 21.64 7.90 -0.38
N VAL A 33 22.37 6.79 -0.46
CA VAL A 33 23.66 6.60 0.19
C VAL A 33 24.75 6.60 -0.88
N SER A 34 25.71 7.52 -0.75
CA SER A 34 26.87 7.61 -1.62
C SER A 34 28.16 7.76 -0.82
N TRP A 35 29.30 7.68 -1.50
CA TRP A 35 30.60 7.97 -0.88
C TRP A 35 30.68 9.40 -0.31
N ALA A 36 29.88 10.34 -0.85
CA ALA A 36 29.82 11.73 -0.42
C ALA A 36 28.87 11.95 0.78
N GLY A 37 28.16 10.90 1.22
CA GLY A 37 27.30 10.94 2.39
C GLY A 37 25.89 10.41 2.13
N TRP A 38 25.03 10.64 3.13
CA TRP A 38 23.63 10.22 3.17
C TRP A 38 22.73 11.43 2.93
N GLN A 39 21.74 11.28 2.04
CA GLN A 39 20.80 12.34 1.68
C GLN A 39 19.38 11.79 1.56
N VAL A 40 18.40 12.53 2.09
CA VAL A 40 16.98 12.24 1.86
C VAL A 40 16.60 12.76 0.47
N SER A 41 16.13 11.88 -0.40
CA SER A 41 15.82 12.15 -1.81
C SER A 41 14.33 12.37 -2.08
N GLY A 42 13.46 12.12 -1.10
CA GLY A 42 12.01 12.31 -1.21
C GLY A 42 11.25 11.38 -0.27
N ARG A 43 9.95 11.20 -0.52
CA ARG A 43 9.12 10.18 0.14
C ARG A 43 8.75 9.07 -0.83
N LEU A 44 8.41 7.91 -0.30
CA LEU A 44 7.97 6.76 -1.09
C LEU A 44 6.75 7.13 -1.97
N SER A 45 5.84 7.94 -1.46
CA SER A 45 4.66 8.44 -2.17
C SER A 45 4.95 9.44 -3.28
N ASP A 46 6.15 10.02 -3.33
CA ASP A 46 6.57 10.92 -4.41
C ASP A 46 7.00 10.14 -5.67
N LEU A 47 7.12 8.81 -5.59
CA LEU A 47 7.46 7.95 -6.71
C LEU A 47 6.21 7.70 -7.59
N PRO A 48 6.19 8.18 -8.85
CA PRO A 48 4.99 8.15 -9.69
C PRO A 48 4.48 6.73 -10.01
N GLN A 49 5.36 5.74 -9.92
CA GLN A 49 5.14 4.39 -10.44
C GLN A 49 4.39 3.49 -9.44
N GLY A 50 4.55 3.68 -8.12
CA GLY A 50 3.85 2.88 -7.11
C GLY A 50 2.38 3.27 -6.93
N VAL A 51 2.09 4.57 -6.95
CA VAL A 51 0.73 5.10 -6.72
C VAL A 51 -0.21 4.82 -7.89
N ALA A 52 0.30 4.83 -9.12
CA ALA A 52 -0.48 4.54 -10.33
C ALA A 52 -0.93 3.07 -10.40
N ASP A 53 -0.03 2.15 -10.04
CA ASP A 53 -0.30 0.71 -10.05
C ASP A 53 -1.31 0.32 -8.95
N ASP A 54 -1.21 0.92 -7.76
CA ASP A 54 -2.17 0.70 -6.67
C ASP A 54 -3.56 1.26 -7.01
N ALA A 55 -3.63 2.42 -7.67
CA ALA A 55 -4.90 2.99 -8.11
C ALA A 55 -5.58 2.11 -9.18
N ALA A 56 -4.81 1.61 -10.15
CA ALA A 56 -5.29 0.72 -11.20
C ALA A 56 -5.76 -0.63 -10.63
N ALA A 57 -5.00 -1.23 -9.73
CA ALA A 57 -5.37 -2.48 -9.05
C ALA A 57 -6.65 -2.31 -8.21
N ASN A 58 -6.77 -1.20 -7.47
CA ASN A 58 -7.99 -0.87 -6.73
C ASN A 58 -9.21 -0.65 -7.65
N GLN A 59 -9.00 -0.08 -8.83
CA GLN A 59 -10.06 0.12 -9.81
C GLN A 59 -10.53 -1.21 -10.40
N ALA A 60 -9.60 -2.06 -10.83
CA ALA A 60 -9.89 -3.37 -11.38
C ALA A 60 -10.62 -4.28 -10.38
N MET A 61 -10.25 -4.23 -9.09
CA MET A 61 -10.94 -4.96 -8.02
C MET A 61 -12.40 -4.51 -7.85
N ARG A 62 -12.65 -3.19 -7.86
CA ARG A 62 -14.02 -2.64 -7.77
C ARG A 62 -14.88 -3.06 -8.96
N GLU A 63 -14.28 -3.09 -10.15
CA GLU A 63 -14.97 -3.55 -11.37
C GLU A 63 -15.28 -5.04 -11.31
N ALA A 64 -14.35 -5.87 -10.85
CA ALA A 64 -14.57 -7.30 -10.67
C ALA A 64 -15.69 -7.59 -9.63
N GLU A 65 -15.73 -6.86 -8.52
CA GLU A 65 -16.81 -6.96 -7.52
C GLU A 65 -18.18 -6.55 -8.08
N ALA A 66 -18.22 -5.53 -8.94
CA ALA A 66 -19.46 -5.07 -9.57
C ALA A 66 -20.00 -6.06 -10.62
N HIS A 67 -19.13 -6.79 -11.31
CA HIS A 67 -19.50 -7.74 -12.36
C HIS A 67 -19.61 -9.21 -11.86
N GLY A 68 -19.14 -9.50 -10.65
CA GLY A 68 -19.10 -10.85 -10.06
C GLY A 68 -20.35 -11.31 -9.31
N ARG A 69 -21.46 -10.57 -9.35
CA ARG A 69 -22.78 -11.06 -8.89
C ARG A 69 -23.62 -11.51 -10.09
N GLY A 70 -23.41 -12.76 -10.48
CA GLY A 70 -24.26 -13.56 -11.38
C GLY A 70 -24.23 -15.01 -10.92
#